data_AF-A0A9P0YRL7-F1
#
_entry.id   AF-A0A9P0YRL7-F1
#
_cell.length_a   1.000
_cell.length_b   1.000
_cell.length_c   1.000
_cell.angle_alpha   90.00
_cell.angle_beta   90.00
_cell.angle_gamma   90.00
#
_symmetry.space_group_name_H-M   'P 1'
#
loop_
_entity.id
_entity.type
_entity.pdbx_description
1 polymer ?
#
loop_
_entity_poly.entity_id
_entity_poly.type
_entity_poly.pdbx_seq_one_letter_code
_entity_poly.pdbx_strand_id
1 'polypeptide(L)'
;MKSSVVSRSWAVFDKNGESAVMDLDKYGIMKRVPIHSRDLRILDPLLSYPSAILGREKVIVLNLEHIKAIITSEEVLLRDPQDDNVIPIVEELQRRLPLANGLAERDDDDDGSQPGLRTSEETDVEQTEFPFEFQALEVALEGICSFLDTQTRDLETAAYPALDVLTAKISSSNLDRVRKLKSAMTRMTSRVQKVRDELEHLLEEDDDMGDLYLSRKSAAPISSPMSYNVVPDLFHDSPTISSKLSRTSRRSTHHGETDVEELEMLLEAYFVQIESTMNKLTTLREYIDDTEDYINIQLDNHRNQLIQCTQWWLPYSA
;
A
#
# COMPACT_ATOMS: atom_id res chain seq x y z
N MET A 1 -30.09 17.06 -1.69
CA MET A 1 -29.96 15.91 -2.59
C MET A 1 -28.98 16.27 -3.70
N LYS A 2 -27.69 15.94 -3.54
CA LYS A 2 -26.75 15.89 -4.68
C LYS A 2 -26.65 14.41 -5.03
N SER A 3 -27.15 14.00 -6.19
CA SER A 3 -26.83 12.67 -6.70
C SER A 3 -25.33 12.66 -6.95
N SER A 4 -24.59 11.85 -6.19
CA SER A 4 -23.18 11.59 -6.49
C SER A 4 -23.15 10.89 -7.85
N VAL A 5 -22.91 11.67 -8.91
CA VAL A 5 -22.52 11.10 -10.19
C VAL A 5 -21.24 10.36 -9.89
N VAL A 6 -21.28 9.03 -10.00
CA VAL A 6 -20.07 8.23 -9.89
C VAL A 6 -19.15 8.69 -11.00
N SER A 7 -18.11 9.43 -10.65
CA SER A 7 -17.09 9.86 -11.58
C SER A 7 -16.49 8.61 -12.24
N ARG A 8 -16.49 8.63 -13.57
CA ARG A 8 -15.85 7.62 -14.42
C ARG A 8 -14.51 8.15 -14.93
N SER A 9 -13.94 9.11 -14.21
CA SER A 9 -12.72 9.81 -14.58
C SER A 9 -11.53 8.96 -14.17
N TRP A 10 -10.65 8.71 -15.11
CA TRP A 10 -9.37 8.03 -14.92
C TRP A 10 -8.25 8.93 -15.43
N ALA A 11 -7.18 9.08 -14.66
CA ALA A 11 -5.93 9.59 -15.19
C ALA A 11 -5.09 8.39 -15.67
N VAL A 12 -4.60 8.48 -16.90
CA VAL A 12 -3.71 7.50 -17.50
C VAL A 12 -2.33 8.12 -17.59
N PHE A 13 -1.32 7.45 -17.06
CA PHE A 13 0.08 7.86 -17.08
C PHE A 13 0.88 6.85 -17.89
N ASP A 14 1.73 7.33 -18.79
CA ASP A 14 2.70 6.49 -19.48
C ASP A 14 4.04 6.44 -18.73
N LYS A 15 4.98 5.64 -19.25
CA LYS A 15 6.36 5.56 -18.76
C LYS A 15 7.15 6.88 -18.81
N ASN A 16 6.68 7.88 -19.53
CA ASN A 16 7.34 9.19 -19.61
C ASN A 16 6.71 10.20 -18.65
N GLY A 17 5.74 9.77 -17.83
CA GLY A 17 4.97 10.64 -16.94
C GLY A 17 3.97 11.55 -17.66
N GLU A 18 3.75 11.35 -18.97
CA GLU A 18 2.68 12.05 -19.67
C GLU A 18 1.33 11.53 -19.18
N SER A 19 0.47 12.46 -18.75
CA SER A 19 -0.83 12.12 -18.19
C SER A 19 -1.98 12.60 -19.07
N ALA A 20 -3.00 11.76 -19.25
CA ALA A 20 -4.25 12.12 -19.89
C ALA A 20 -5.44 11.73 -19.00
N VAL A 21 -6.36 12.66 -18.78
CA VAL A 21 -7.62 12.37 -18.09
C VAL A 21 -8.66 11.89 -19.11
N MET A 22 -9.25 10.74 -18.84
CA MET A 22 -10.20 10.07 -19.71
C MET A 22 -11.43 9.60 -18.92
N ASP A 23 -12.60 9.74 -19.53
CA ASP A 23 -13.83 9.11 -19.02
C ASP A 23 -13.94 7.68 -19.57
N LEU A 24 -13.59 6.69 -18.73
CA LEU A 24 -13.63 5.28 -19.09
C LEU A 24 -14.69 4.54 -18.28
N ASP A 25 -15.58 3.85 -18.98
CA ASP A 25 -16.48 2.90 -18.36
C ASP A 25 -15.82 1.52 -18.18
N LYS A 26 -16.53 0.61 -17.51
CA LYS A 26 -16.03 -0.76 -17.23
C LYS A 26 -15.54 -1.47 -18.49
N TYR A 27 -16.28 -1.32 -19.60
CA TYR A 27 -15.96 -2.00 -20.85
C TYR A 27 -14.78 -1.35 -21.58
N GLY A 28 -14.65 -0.02 -21.49
CA GLY A 28 -13.50 0.74 -21.98
C GLY A 28 -12.20 0.29 -21.33
N ILE A 29 -12.20 0.13 -20.00
CA ILE A 29 -11.04 -0.37 -19.25
C ILE A 29 -10.70 -1.80 -19.68
N MET A 30 -11.69 -2.71 -19.70
CA MET A 30 -11.49 -4.12 -20.09
C MET A 30 -11.00 -4.29 -21.54
N LYS A 31 -11.26 -3.32 -22.42
CA LYS A 31 -10.77 -3.32 -23.80
C LYS A 31 -9.33 -2.82 -23.91
N ARG A 32 -8.94 -1.86 -23.05
CA ARG A 32 -7.59 -1.28 -23.04
C ARG A 32 -6.60 -2.21 -22.36
N VAL A 33 -6.98 -2.73 -21.20
CA VAL A 33 -6.12 -3.51 -20.34
C VAL A 33 -6.70 -4.92 -20.18
N PRO A 34 -5.89 -5.99 -20.26
CA PRO A 34 -6.35 -7.38 -20.10
C PRO A 34 -6.67 -7.71 -18.64
N ILE A 35 -7.75 -7.14 -18.12
CA ILE A 35 -8.25 -7.34 -16.74
C ILE A 35 -9.56 -8.12 -16.73
N HIS A 36 -9.67 -9.09 -15.81
CA HIS A 36 -10.91 -9.82 -15.65
C HIS A 36 -11.99 -8.96 -14.97
N SER A 37 -13.24 -9.12 -15.39
CA SER A 37 -14.38 -8.33 -14.87
C SER A 37 -14.66 -8.49 -13.37
N ARG A 38 -14.04 -9.48 -12.73
CA ARG A 38 -14.11 -9.77 -11.28
C ARG A 38 -13.15 -8.87 -10.52
N ASP A 39 -11.90 -8.79 -10.96
CA ASP A 39 -10.86 -7.99 -10.33
C ASP A 39 -11.19 -6.49 -10.46
N LEU A 40 -11.75 -6.09 -11.60
CA LEU A 40 -12.20 -4.71 -11.81
C LEU A 40 -13.32 -4.26 -10.85
N ARG A 41 -14.10 -5.18 -10.25
CA ARG A 41 -15.15 -4.83 -9.27
C ARG A 41 -14.57 -4.29 -7.98
N ILE A 42 -13.33 -4.63 -7.65
CA ILE A 42 -12.66 -4.16 -6.44
C ILE A 42 -12.47 -2.64 -6.50
N LEU A 43 -12.35 -2.10 -7.71
CA LEU A 43 -12.24 -0.66 -7.97
C LEU A 43 -13.61 0.03 -8.14
N ASP A 44 -14.72 -0.68 -7.99
CA ASP A 44 -16.06 -0.10 -8.13
C ASP A 44 -16.36 0.82 -6.93
N PRO A 45 -16.64 2.11 -7.13
CA PRO A 45 -16.90 3.06 -6.06
C PRO A 45 -18.25 2.84 -5.39
N LEU A 46 -19.16 2.07 -6.01
CA LEU A 46 -20.42 1.68 -5.39
C LEU A 46 -20.27 0.48 -4.45
N LEU A 47 -19.11 -0.19 -4.49
CA LEU A 47 -18.83 -1.38 -3.69
C LEU A 47 -17.72 -1.07 -2.68
N SER A 48 -17.95 -1.44 -1.42
CA SER A 48 -16.96 -1.28 -0.35
C SER A 48 -16.15 -2.57 -0.25
N TYR A 49 -15.13 -2.71 -1.10
CA TYR A 49 -14.15 -3.80 -0.98
C TYR A 49 -13.04 -3.44 0.03
N PRO A 50 -12.46 -4.45 0.71
CA PRO A 50 -11.28 -4.24 1.56
C PRO A 50 -10.08 -3.80 0.72
N SER A 51 -9.03 -3.33 1.42
CA SER A 51 -7.74 -3.08 0.78
C SER A 51 -7.25 -4.35 0.09
N ALA A 52 -6.65 -4.22 -1.09
CA ALA A 52 -6.15 -5.35 -1.89
C ALA A 52 -5.06 -4.91 -2.88
N ILE A 53 -4.03 -5.76 -3.02
CA ILE A 53 -2.96 -5.69 -4.01
C ILE A 53 -3.00 -7.01 -4.78
N LEU A 54 -3.50 -6.98 -6.02
CA LEU A 54 -3.69 -8.21 -6.79
C LEU A 54 -2.79 -8.23 -8.01
N GLY A 55 -1.78 -9.10 -7.98
CA GLY A 55 -1.03 -9.49 -9.16
C GLY A 55 -1.89 -10.38 -10.08
N ARG A 56 -1.83 -10.09 -11.38
CA ARG A 56 -2.43 -10.89 -12.46
C ARG A 56 -1.44 -10.98 -13.61
N GLU A 57 -1.78 -11.72 -14.64
CA GLU A 57 -0.86 -12.02 -15.75
C GLU A 57 -0.18 -10.77 -16.36
N LYS A 58 -0.89 -9.65 -16.48
CA LYS A 58 -0.39 -8.41 -17.11
C LYS A 58 -0.80 -7.12 -16.39
N VAL A 59 -1.38 -7.24 -15.20
CA VAL A 59 -1.88 -6.10 -14.43
C VAL A 59 -1.67 -6.32 -12.95
N ILE A 60 -1.42 -5.23 -12.23
CA ILE A 60 -1.60 -5.16 -10.79
C ILE A 60 -2.84 -4.31 -10.55
N VAL A 61 -3.77 -4.84 -9.76
CA VAL A 61 -4.99 -4.12 -9.37
C VAL A 61 -4.82 -3.67 -7.93
N LEU A 62 -4.79 -2.35 -7.73
CA LEU A 62 -4.61 -1.73 -6.42
C LEU A 62 -5.91 -1.10 -5.95
N ASN A 63 -6.37 -1.52 -4.78
CA ASN A 63 -7.40 -0.83 -4.00
C ASN A 63 -6.84 -0.61 -2.61
N LEU A 64 -6.28 0.56 -2.34
CA LEU A 64 -5.74 0.90 -1.03
C LEU A 64 -6.39 2.21 -0.58
N GLU A 65 -7.33 2.12 0.37
CA GLU A 65 -8.06 3.28 0.90
C GLU A 65 -8.71 4.16 -0.21
N HIS A 66 -8.11 5.31 -0.51
CA HIS A 66 -8.59 6.26 -1.53
C HIS A 66 -7.87 6.08 -2.87
N ILE A 67 -6.76 5.34 -2.92
CA ILE A 67 -6.01 5.06 -4.14
C ILE A 67 -6.57 3.80 -4.77
N LYS A 68 -7.16 3.98 -5.96
CA LYS A 68 -7.69 2.89 -6.79
C LYS A 68 -6.99 2.94 -8.14
N ALA A 69 -6.15 1.96 -8.44
CA ALA A 69 -5.32 1.97 -9.63
C ALA A 69 -5.27 0.62 -10.34
N ILE A 70 -4.96 0.67 -11.64
CA ILE A 70 -4.57 -0.48 -12.45
C ILE A 70 -3.18 -0.15 -12.99
N ILE A 71 -2.19 -0.94 -12.60
CA ILE A 71 -0.81 -0.79 -13.06
C ILE A 71 -0.54 -1.87 -14.11
N THR A 72 0.09 -1.48 -15.20
CA THR A 72 0.64 -2.39 -16.21
C THR A 72 2.16 -2.19 -16.28
N SER A 73 2.87 -2.90 -17.15
CA SER A 73 4.30 -2.66 -17.38
C SER A 73 4.60 -1.35 -18.14
N GLU A 74 3.59 -0.67 -18.71
CA GLU A 74 3.79 0.50 -19.59
C GLU A 74 2.95 1.72 -19.21
N GLU A 75 1.83 1.51 -18.52
CA GLU A 75 0.90 2.57 -18.11
C GLU A 75 0.25 2.31 -16.75
N VAL A 76 -0.12 3.38 -16.07
CA VAL A 76 -0.91 3.37 -14.83
C VAL A 76 -2.24 4.07 -15.07
N LEU A 77 -3.34 3.43 -14.69
CA LEU A 77 -4.68 4.03 -14.68
C LEU A 77 -5.09 4.30 -13.24
N LEU A 78 -5.14 5.57 -12.85
CA LEU A 78 -5.56 6.02 -11.52
C LEU A 78 -6.98 6.56 -11.57
N ARG A 79 -7.83 6.09 -10.67
CA ARG A 79 -9.23 6.50 -10.61
C ARG A 79 -9.39 7.83 -9.88
N ASP A 80 -10.37 8.61 -10.31
CA ASP A 80 -10.84 9.83 -9.64
C ASP A 80 -9.71 10.86 -9.34
N PRO A 81 -8.94 11.28 -10.38
CA PRO A 81 -7.75 12.13 -10.22
C PRO A 81 -8.03 13.57 -9.71
N GLN A 82 -9.29 13.92 -9.51
CA GLN A 82 -9.73 15.22 -8.99
C GLN A 82 -10.10 15.17 -7.50
N ASP A 83 -10.00 14.00 -6.86
CA ASP A 83 -10.18 13.87 -5.41
C ASP A 83 -8.99 14.48 -4.67
N ASP A 84 -9.26 15.27 -3.63
CA ASP A 84 -8.23 15.98 -2.85
C ASP A 84 -7.14 15.05 -2.29
N ASN A 85 -7.47 13.79 -2.00
CA ASN A 85 -6.50 12.81 -1.49
C ASN A 85 -5.71 12.13 -2.62
N VAL A 86 -6.21 12.15 -3.85
CA VAL A 86 -5.60 11.50 -5.02
C VAL A 86 -4.68 12.46 -5.79
N ILE A 87 -4.94 13.77 -5.74
CA ILE A 87 -4.11 14.80 -6.41
C ILE A 87 -2.61 14.68 -6.07
N PRO A 88 -2.18 14.50 -4.81
CA PRO A 88 -0.75 14.34 -4.49
C PRO A 88 -0.11 13.15 -5.21
N ILE A 89 -0.87 12.08 -5.42
CA ILE A 89 -0.41 10.86 -6.09
C ILE A 89 -0.25 11.10 -7.59
N VAL A 90 -1.17 11.87 -8.19
CA VAL A 90 -1.08 12.30 -9.59
C VAL A 90 0.20 13.10 -9.82
N GLU A 91 0.48 14.07 -8.94
CA GLU A 91 1.69 14.90 -9.01
C GLU A 91 2.97 14.07 -8.86
N GLU A 92 2.95 13.10 -7.94
CA GLU A 92 4.11 12.25 -7.68
C GLU A 92 4.39 11.27 -8.83
N LEU A 93 3.35 10.68 -9.43
CA LEU A 93 3.49 9.85 -10.62
C LEU A 93 4.07 10.65 -11.79
N GLN A 94 3.58 11.87 -12.03
CA GLN A 94 4.13 12.74 -13.08
C GLN A 94 5.60 13.12 -12.83
N ARG A 95 5.98 13.24 -11.56
CA ARG A 95 7.34 13.63 -11.16
C ARG A 95 8.34 12.49 -11.30
N ARG A 96 7.99 11.28 -10.86
CA ARG A 96 8.93 10.15 -10.74
C ARG A 96 9.03 9.27 -11.98
N LEU A 97 7.94 9.06 -12.71
CA LEU A 97 7.96 8.19 -13.89
C LEU A 97 8.94 8.64 -15.01
N PRO A 98 9.07 9.94 -15.36
CA PRO A 98 10.01 10.38 -16.40
C PRO A 98 11.50 10.25 -16.01
N LEU A 99 11.81 10.26 -14.70
CA LEU A 99 13.19 10.30 -14.21
C LEU A 99 13.92 8.97 -14.36
N ALA A 100 13.17 7.87 -14.42
CA ALA A 100 13.72 6.53 -14.64
C ALA A 100 14.32 6.40 -16.05
N ASN A 101 13.52 6.67 -17.09
CA ASN A 101 13.95 6.50 -18.47
C ASN A 101 15.11 7.42 -18.92
N GLY A 102 15.36 8.52 -18.22
CA GLY A 102 16.32 9.56 -18.62
C GLY A 102 17.81 9.20 -18.48
N LEU A 103 18.14 8.07 -17.86
CA LEU A 103 19.54 7.62 -17.68
C LEU A 103 19.96 6.52 -18.66
N ALA A 104 19.03 5.96 -19.44
CA ALA A 104 19.31 4.91 -20.41
C ALA A 104 19.88 5.42 -21.75
N GLU A 105 19.92 6.74 -21.99
CA GLU A 105 20.45 7.36 -23.23
C GLU A 105 21.56 8.39 -22.94
N ARG A 106 22.60 8.01 -22.19
CA ARG A 106 23.92 8.61 -22.41
C ARG A 106 24.69 7.69 -23.34
N ASP A 107 24.62 8.02 -24.63
CA ASP A 107 25.56 7.54 -25.65
C ASP A 107 27.00 7.76 -25.14
N ASP A 108 27.68 6.65 -24.87
CA ASP A 108 29.14 6.61 -24.73
C ASP A 108 29.77 6.90 -26.11
N ASP A 109 29.91 8.19 -26.43
CA ASP A 109 30.88 8.68 -27.41
C ASP A 109 31.92 9.54 -26.67
N ASP A 110 32.88 8.90 -25.98
CA ASP A 110 34.11 9.54 -25.50
C ASP A 110 35.32 9.02 -26.29
N ASP A 111 35.71 9.80 -27.31
CA ASP A 111 37.03 9.78 -27.92
C ASP A 111 37.98 10.61 -27.04
N GLY A 112 39.02 9.96 -26.54
CA GLY A 112 39.78 10.45 -25.39
C GLY A 112 40.69 11.66 -25.63
N SER A 113 40.85 12.48 -24.57
CA SER A 113 42.10 13.18 -24.21
C SER A 113 42.02 13.77 -22.78
N GLN A 114 42.94 13.34 -21.90
CA GLN A 114 43.09 13.64 -20.45
C GLN A 114 43.40 15.14 -20.09
N PRO A 115 43.69 15.51 -18.82
CA PRO A 115 42.92 15.39 -17.57
C PRO A 115 42.81 16.75 -16.83
N GLY A 116 41.76 16.97 -16.03
CA GLY A 116 41.59 18.23 -15.27
C GLY A 116 40.71 18.11 -14.04
N LEU A 117 41.38 17.94 -12.89
CA LEU A 117 40.90 18.05 -11.51
C LEU A 117 39.58 18.84 -11.31
N ARG A 118 38.50 18.14 -10.98
CA ARG A 118 37.42 18.67 -10.13
C ARG A 118 37.00 17.62 -9.12
N THR A 119 37.36 17.88 -7.88
CA THR A 119 36.83 17.26 -6.68
C THR A 119 35.35 17.66 -6.56
N SER A 120 34.45 16.70 -6.73
CA SER A 120 33.07 16.81 -6.31
C SER A 120 32.57 15.40 -6.07
N GLU A 121 32.56 15.07 -4.78
CA GLU A 121 31.90 13.96 -4.11
C GLU A 121 30.90 13.21 -5.01
N GLU A 122 31.36 12.07 -5.51
CA GLU A 122 30.53 11.00 -6.04
C GLU A 122 29.69 10.46 -4.88
N THR A 123 28.47 10.98 -4.71
CA THR A 123 27.41 10.15 -4.14
C THR A 123 26.96 9.21 -5.25
N ASP A 124 27.72 8.12 -5.37
CA ASP A 124 27.38 6.91 -6.10
C ASP A 124 26.17 6.27 -5.39
N VAL A 125 25.00 6.87 -5.57
CA VAL A 125 23.74 6.22 -5.29
C VAL A 125 23.47 5.42 -6.55
N GLU A 126 23.84 4.13 -6.53
CA GLU A 126 23.22 3.14 -7.41
C GLU A 126 21.70 3.26 -7.20
N GLN A 127 21.05 4.10 -8.01
CA GLN A 127 19.60 4.10 -8.11
C GLN A 127 19.30 2.82 -8.88
N THR A 128 19.09 1.72 -8.14
CA THR A 128 18.47 0.52 -8.67
C THR A 128 17.15 0.96 -9.31
N GLU A 129 17.16 1.05 -10.64
CA GLU A 129 16.02 1.53 -11.40
C GLU A 129 14.97 0.43 -11.37
N PHE A 130 14.05 0.54 -10.41
CA PHE A 130 12.92 -0.38 -10.30
C PHE A 130 12.14 -0.44 -11.62
N PRO A 131 11.64 -1.60 -12.05
CA PRO A 131 10.68 -1.71 -13.13
C PRO A 131 9.50 -0.73 -12.97
N PHE A 132 8.95 -0.27 -14.09
CA PHE A 132 7.85 0.72 -14.11
C PHE A 132 6.69 0.36 -13.17
N GLU A 133 6.30 -0.92 -13.13
CA GLU A 133 5.23 -1.39 -12.27
C GLU A 133 5.53 -1.20 -10.77
N PHE A 134 6.79 -1.31 -10.36
CA PHE A 134 7.21 -1.15 -8.97
C PHE A 134 7.39 0.31 -8.60
N GLN A 135 7.81 1.18 -9.52
CA GLN A 135 7.79 2.63 -9.29
C GLN A 135 6.37 3.14 -9.07
N ALA A 136 5.43 2.68 -9.90
CA ALA A 136 4.02 3.02 -9.74
C ALA A 136 3.43 2.48 -8.42
N LEU A 137 3.80 1.25 -8.05
CA LEU A 137 3.40 0.64 -6.78
C LEU A 137 3.98 1.42 -5.59
N GLU A 138 5.25 1.80 -5.67
CA GLU A 138 5.95 2.56 -4.64
C GLU A 138 5.27 3.90 -4.38
N VAL A 139 4.96 4.66 -5.42
CA VAL A 139 4.26 5.94 -5.30
C VAL A 139 2.88 5.77 -4.64
N ALA A 140 2.17 4.69 -4.97
CA ALA A 140 0.89 4.39 -4.33
C ALA A 140 1.06 4.03 -2.83
N LEU A 141 2.04 3.19 -2.49
CA LEU A 141 2.33 2.79 -1.11
C LEU A 141 2.80 3.96 -0.26
N GLU A 142 3.74 4.76 -0.77
CA GLU A 142 4.22 5.99 -0.14
C GLU A 142 3.05 6.94 0.15
N GLY A 143 2.19 7.14 -0.84
CA GLY A 143 0.98 7.93 -0.71
C GLY A 143 0.06 7.48 0.43
N ILE A 144 -0.24 6.19 0.49
CA ILE A 144 -1.12 5.64 1.55
C ILE A 144 -0.47 5.68 2.92
N CYS A 145 0.80 5.29 3.03
CA CYS A 145 1.51 5.30 4.31
C CYS A 145 1.65 6.72 4.85
N SER A 146 2.02 7.69 3.99
CA SER A 146 2.10 9.10 4.36
C SER A 146 0.74 9.68 4.79
N PHE A 147 -0.33 9.33 4.07
CA PHE A 147 -1.69 9.77 4.40
C PHE A 147 -2.19 9.22 5.74
N LEU A 148 -1.99 7.92 5.99
CA LEU A 148 -2.43 7.27 7.23
C LEU A 148 -1.62 7.77 8.43
N ASP A 149 -0.32 7.98 8.25
CA ASP A 149 0.54 8.55 9.29
C ASP A 149 0.15 10.01 9.60
N THR A 150 -0.12 10.83 8.59
CA THR A 150 -0.60 12.22 8.78
C THR A 150 -1.91 12.26 9.55
N GLN A 151 -2.91 11.45 9.17
CA GLN A 151 -4.17 11.42 9.91
C GLN A 151 -4.02 10.87 11.35
N THR A 152 -3.06 9.98 11.57
CA THR A 152 -2.73 9.50 12.92
C THR A 152 -2.16 10.63 13.77
N ARG A 153 -1.24 11.42 13.21
CA ARG A 153 -0.67 12.62 13.87
C ARG A 153 -1.70 13.70 14.18
N ASP A 154 -2.64 13.92 13.27
CA ASP A 154 -3.77 14.85 13.51
C ASP A 154 -4.64 14.38 14.67
N LEU A 155 -4.90 13.07 14.73
CA LEU A 155 -5.67 12.47 15.81
C LEU A 155 -4.95 12.58 17.16
N GLU A 156 -3.64 12.31 17.20
CA GLU A 156 -2.79 12.52 18.39
C GLU A 156 -2.86 13.97 18.87
N THR A 157 -2.65 14.92 17.96
CA THR A 157 -2.65 16.36 18.23
C THR A 157 -4.02 16.84 18.76
N ALA A 158 -5.11 16.21 18.32
CA ALA A 158 -6.45 16.50 18.80
C ALA A 158 -6.78 15.82 20.15
N ALA A 159 -6.19 14.64 20.40
CA ALA A 159 -6.49 13.79 21.54
C ALA A 159 -5.83 14.27 22.84
N TYR A 160 -4.52 14.53 22.84
CA TYR A 160 -3.81 14.94 24.07
C TYR A 160 -4.46 16.14 24.77
N PRO A 161 -4.75 17.26 24.08
CA PRO A 161 -5.39 18.41 24.74
C PRO A 161 -6.82 18.11 25.21
N ALA A 162 -7.54 17.21 24.54
CA ALA A 162 -8.90 16.84 24.94
C ALA A 162 -8.92 16.03 26.23
N LEU A 163 -7.93 15.15 26.40
CA LEU A 163 -7.74 14.33 27.61
C LEU A 163 -7.31 15.19 28.79
N ASP A 164 -6.36 16.11 28.60
CA ASP A 164 -5.94 17.08 29.63
C ASP A 164 -7.10 17.96 30.13
N VAL A 165 -7.94 18.45 29.21
CA VAL A 165 -9.10 19.26 29.59
C VAL A 165 -10.15 18.42 30.33
N LEU A 166 -10.28 17.14 29.99
CA LEU A 166 -11.21 16.23 30.65
C LEU A 166 -10.74 15.86 32.05
N THR A 167 -9.43 15.63 32.26
CA THR A 167 -8.85 15.37 33.59
C THR A 167 -8.94 16.60 34.49
N ALA A 168 -8.80 17.81 33.94
CA ALA A 168 -8.98 19.06 34.68
C ALA A 168 -10.45 19.35 35.03
N LYS A 169 -11.39 19.03 34.13
CA LYS A 169 -12.82 19.27 34.33
C LYS A 169 -13.68 18.19 33.66
N ILE A 170 -14.27 17.35 34.49
CA ILE A 170 -15.26 16.36 34.05
C ILE A 170 -16.56 17.09 33.69
N SER A 171 -16.91 17.07 32.40
CA SER A 171 -18.15 17.65 31.88
C SER A 171 -18.70 16.81 30.73
N SER A 172 -20.01 16.86 30.48
CA SER A 172 -20.64 16.13 29.38
C SER A 172 -20.01 16.47 28.02
N SER A 173 -19.71 17.75 27.78
CA SER A 173 -19.06 18.20 26.55
C SER A 173 -17.66 17.60 26.36
N ASN A 174 -16.87 17.48 27.43
CA ASN A 174 -15.52 16.92 27.34
C ASN A 174 -15.55 15.40 27.15
N LEU A 175 -16.47 14.72 27.84
CA LEU A 175 -16.71 13.29 27.64
C LEU A 175 -17.16 12.99 26.21
N ASP A 176 -18.05 13.81 25.63
CA ASP A 176 -18.48 13.64 24.24
C ASP A 176 -17.34 13.89 23.25
N ARG A 177 -16.42 14.83 23.54
CA ARG A 177 -15.21 15.04 22.73
C ARG A 177 -14.31 13.81 22.75
N VAL A 178 -14.05 13.23 23.92
CA VAL A 178 -13.23 12.01 24.05
C VAL A 178 -13.91 10.80 23.40
N ARG A 179 -15.23 10.64 23.51
CA ARG A 179 -15.97 9.59 22.79
C ARG A 179 -15.83 9.71 21.27
N LYS A 180 -15.90 10.94 20.73
CA LYS A 180 -15.67 11.18 19.29
C LYS A 180 -14.24 10.83 18.88
N LEU A 181 -13.25 11.19 19.69
CA LEU A 181 -11.85 10.83 19.46
C LEU A 181 -11.64 9.31 19.50
N LYS A 182 -12.21 8.62 20.50
CA LYS A 182 -12.18 7.15 20.59
C LYS A 182 -12.82 6.48 19.37
N SER A 183 -13.97 6.99 18.91
CA SER A 183 -14.61 6.49 17.70
C SER A 183 -13.75 6.71 16.45
N ALA A 184 -13.13 7.90 16.33
CA ALA A 184 -12.21 8.21 15.22
C ALA A 184 -10.96 7.33 15.26
N MET A 185 -10.41 7.08 16.45
CA MET A 185 -9.28 6.19 16.68
C MET A 185 -9.59 4.76 16.28
N THR A 186 -10.72 4.18 16.73
CA THR A 186 -11.12 2.82 16.32
C THR A 186 -11.25 2.72 14.80
N ARG A 187 -11.82 3.73 14.14
CA ARG A 187 -11.89 3.79 12.68
C ARG A 187 -10.50 3.87 12.05
N MET A 188 -9.58 4.67 12.60
CA MET A 188 -8.22 4.79 12.07
C MET A 188 -7.44 3.48 12.22
N THR A 189 -7.46 2.87 13.41
CA THR A 189 -6.84 1.56 13.68
C THR A 189 -7.33 0.52 12.68
N SER A 190 -8.64 0.44 12.41
CA SER A 190 -9.17 -0.51 11.43
C SER A 190 -8.68 -0.25 10.01
N ARG A 191 -8.44 1.00 9.62
CA ARG A 191 -7.95 1.37 8.28
C ARG A 191 -6.47 1.00 8.10
N VAL A 192 -5.64 1.37 9.08
CA VAL A 192 -4.22 1.01 9.13
C VAL A 192 -4.06 -0.51 9.17
N GLN A 193 -4.88 -1.21 9.95
CA GLN A 193 -4.84 -2.68 10.07
C GLN A 193 -5.07 -3.35 8.73
N LYS A 194 -6.05 -2.89 7.93
CA LYS A 194 -6.33 -3.50 6.62
C LYS A 194 -5.17 -3.37 5.64
N VAL A 195 -4.44 -2.25 5.67
CA VAL A 195 -3.26 -2.07 4.81
C VAL A 195 -2.10 -2.91 5.32
N ARG A 196 -1.92 -2.99 6.65
CA ARG A 196 -0.93 -3.89 7.27
C ARG A 196 -1.20 -5.35 6.89
N ASP A 197 -2.42 -5.84 7.08
CA ASP A 197 -2.80 -7.23 6.80
C ASP A 197 -2.55 -7.60 5.33
N GLU A 198 -2.84 -6.67 4.41
CA GLU A 198 -2.61 -6.88 2.98
C GLU A 198 -1.11 -6.97 2.65
N LEU A 199 -0.29 -6.11 3.24
CA LEU A 199 1.16 -6.15 3.05
C LEU A 199 1.78 -7.39 3.71
N GLU A 200 1.30 -7.78 4.90
CA GLU A 200 1.72 -9.01 5.61
C GLU A 200 1.45 -10.23 4.73
N HIS A 201 0.23 -10.34 4.20
CA HIS A 201 -0.15 -11.45 3.33
C HIS A 201 0.69 -11.52 2.04
N LEU A 202 0.93 -10.37 1.40
CA LEU A 202 1.75 -10.31 0.19
C LEU A 202 3.22 -10.67 0.44
N LEU A 203 3.76 -10.32 1.61
CA LEU A 203 5.12 -10.69 2.04
C LEU A 203 5.22 -12.17 2.43
N GLU A 204 4.14 -12.79 2.91
CA GLU A 204 4.11 -14.21 3.27
C GLU A 204 4.00 -15.16 2.06
N GLU A 205 3.42 -14.69 0.94
CA GLU A 205 3.13 -15.50 -0.24
C GLU A 205 4.02 -15.13 -1.45
N ASP A 206 5.17 -15.81 -1.60
CA ASP A 206 6.11 -15.63 -2.71
C ASP A 206 5.47 -15.72 -4.11
N ASP A 207 4.42 -16.54 -4.26
CA ASP A 207 3.68 -16.70 -5.52
C ASP A 207 2.93 -15.40 -5.88
N ASP A 208 2.27 -14.76 -4.91
CA ASP A 208 1.54 -13.50 -5.10
C ASP A 208 2.51 -12.34 -5.37
N MET A 209 3.66 -12.34 -4.70
CA MET A 209 4.75 -11.39 -4.96
C MET A 209 5.35 -11.59 -6.36
N GLY A 210 5.60 -12.84 -6.76
CA GLY A 210 6.01 -13.21 -8.11
C GLY A 210 5.01 -12.76 -9.17
N ASP A 211 3.72 -12.68 -8.79
CA ASP A 211 2.67 -12.26 -9.67
C ASP A 211 2.69 -10.76 -10.03
N LEU A 212 3.41 -9.94 -9.26
CA LEU A 212 3.59 -8.50 -9.49
C LEU A 212 4.65 -8.17 -10.56
N TYR A 213 5.51 -9.12 -10.95
CA TYR A 213 6.56 -8.92 -11.96
C TYR A 213 6.00 -8.91 -13.39
N LEU A 214 5.35 -7.82 -13.78
CA LEU A 214 4.68 -7.70 -15.07
C LEU A 214 5.67 -7.64 -16.24
N SER A 215 6.73 -6.85 -16.10
CA SER A 215 7.77 -6.66 -17.11
C SER A 215 8.46 -7.99 -17.44
N ARG A 216 8.78 -8.80 -16.42
CA ARG A 216 9.32 -10.17 -16.59
C ARG A 216 8.36 -11.09 -17.33
N LYS A 217 7.07 -11.08 -16.95
CA LYS A 217 6.03 -11.90 -17.59
C LYS A 217 5.80 -11.52 -19.05
N SER A 218 5.96 -10.24 -19.39
CA SER A 218 5.84 -9.75 -20.77
C SER A 218 7.06 -10.09 -21.64
N ALA A 219 8.26 -10.13 -21.04
CA ALA A 219 9.52 -10.43 -21.71
C ALA A 219 9.77 -11.94 -21.90
N ALA A 220 9.13 -12.79 -21.10
CA ALA A 220 9.21 -14.24 -21.28
C ALA A 220 8.50 -14.64 -22.59
N PRO A 221 9.23 -15.17 -23.60
CA PRO A 221 8.59 -15.64 -24.81
C PRO A 221 7.68 -16.81 -24.46
N ILE A 222 6.43 -16.74 -24.92
CA ILE A 222 5.38 -17.76 -24.85
C ILE A 222 5.97 -19.13 -25.25
N SER A 223 6.54 -19.83 -24.28
CA SER A 223 6.91 -21.23 -24.45
C SER A 223 5.67 -22.02 -24.13
N SER A 224 5.01 -22.42 -25.22
CA SER A 224 3.95 -23.42 -25.37
C SER A 224 3.48 -24.09 -24.08
N PRO A 225 2.17 -24.10 -23.77
CA PRO A 225 1.68 -24.81 -22.60
C PRO A 225 2.05 -26.30 -22.73
N MET A 226 2.83 -26.82 -21.77
CA MET A 226 3.03 -28.25 -21.58
C MET A 226 1.67 -28.88 -21.27
N SER A 227 0.95 -29.28 -22.31
CA SER A 227 -0.18 -30.19 -22.20
C SER A 227 0.33 -31.54 -21.71
N TYR A 228 0.12 -31.81 -20.43
CA TYR A 228 0.32 -33.11 -19.79
C TYR A 228 -0.75 -34.09 -20.30
N ASN A 229 -0.60 -34.60 -21.52
CA ASN A 229 -1.37 -35.77 -21.93
C ASN A 229 -0.63 -37.03 -21.47
N VAL A 230 -1.03 -37.52 -20.30
CA VAL A 230 -0.72 -38.86 -19.81
C VAL A 230 -1.56 -39.86 -20.61
N VAL A 231 -0.92 -40.69 -21.42
CA VAL A 231 -1.47 -42.00 -21.83
C VAL A 231 -0.34 -43.04 -21.81
N PRO A 232 -0.50 -44.17 -21.09
CA PRO A 232 0.52 -45.22 -20.98
C PRO A 232 0.28 -46.32 -22.02
N ASP A 233 1.33 -46.80 -22.71
CA ASP A 233 1.57 -48.25 -22.90
C ASP A 233 2.83 -48.61 -23.72
N LEU A 234 3.62 -49.52 -23.13
CA LEU A 234 4.16 -50.77 -23.69
C LEU A 234 5.31 -50.81 -24.74
N PHE A 235 6.42 -51.34 -24.20
CA PHE A 235 7.32 -52.39 -24.71
C PHE A 235 8.51 -52.08 -25.67
N HIS A 236 9.60 -52.80 -25.32
CA HIS A 236 10.66 -53.44 -26.11
C HIS A 236 12.05 -52.76 -26.30
N ASP A 237 13.00 -53.40 -25.61
CA ASP A 237 14.39 -53.76 -25.94
C ASP A 237 15.53 -52.72 -26.05
N SER A 238 16.50 -52.96 -25.16
CA SER A 238 17.87 -52.48 -24.96
C SER A 238 18.80 -52.55 -26.20
N PRO A 239 20.12 -52.29 -26.06
CA PRO A 239 20.82 -51.10 -25.56
C PRO A 239 21.86 -50.60 -26.58
N THR A 240 22.24 -49.31 -26.58
CA THR A 240 23.58 -48.95 -27.09
C THR A 240 24.16 -47.73 -26.40
N ILE A 241 25.36 -47.96 -25.88
CA ILE A 241 26.34 -47.04 -25.34
C ILE A 241 26.57 -45.87 -26.31
N SER A 242 26.32 -44.64 -25.85
CA SER A 242 27.17 -43.49 -26.19
C SER A 242 26.96 -42.36 -25.18
N SER A 243 27.98 -42.15 -24.38
CA SER A 243 28.13 -41.03 -23.46
C SER A 243 28.10 -39.70 -24.21
N LYS A 244 27.08 -38.88 -23.97
CA LYS A 244 27.18 -37.42 -24.07
C LYS A 244 26.56 -36.80 -22.83
N LEU A 245 27.45 -36.38 -21.95
CA LEU A 245 27.17 -35.57 -20.78
C LEU A 245 26.56 -34.24 -21.26
N SER A 246 25.24 -34.18 -21.32
CA SER A 246 24.51 -32.90 -21.41
C SER A 246 24.63 -32.23 -20.05
N ARG A 247 25.65 -31.39 -19.90
CA ARG A 247 25.67 -30.32 -18.90
C ARG A 247 24.48 -29.42 -19.25
N THR A 248 23.33 -29.69 -18.65
CA THR A 248 22.26 -28.70 -18.55
C THR A 248 22.83 -27.56 -17.71
N SER A 249 23.14 -26.47 -18.40
CA SER A 249 23.48 -25.21 -17.77
C SER A 249 22.21 -24.73 -17.06
N ARG A 250 22.03 -25.14 -15.81
CA ARG A 250 21.20 -24.42 -14.84
C ARG A 250 21.93 -23.11 -14.54
N ARG A 251 21.73 -22.12 -15.40
CA ARG A 251 22.19 -20.75 -15.18
C ARG A 251 21.05 -19.80 -15.50
N SER A 252 20.05 -19.78 -14.62
CA SER A 252 19.02 -18.74 -14.58
C SER A 252 18.35 -18.57 -13.21
N THR A 253 18.86 -19.17 -12.12
CA THR A 253 18.25 -19.02 -10.79
C THR A 253 18.74 -17.78 -10.05
N HIS A 254 19.98 -17.34 -10.27
CA HIS A 254 20.53 -16.21 -9.51
C HIS A 254 19.88 -14.85 -9.82
N HIS A 255 19.56 -14.55 -11.09
CA HIS A 255 18.88 -13.28 -11.43
C HIS A 255 17.40 -13.30 -11.03
N GLY A 256 16.80 -14.49 -10.97
CA GLY A 256 15.41 -14.68 -10.55
C GLY A 256 15.19 -14.31 -9.10
N GLU A 257 16.11 -14.74 -8.23
CA GLU A 257 16.11 -14.55 -6.78
C GLU A 257 16.45 -13.11 -6.37
N THR A 258 17.42 -12.47 -7.05
CA THR A 258 17.83 -11.08 -6.74
C THR A 258 16.70 -10.07 -6.98
N ASP A 259 15.95 -10.19 -8.07
CA ASP A 259 14.86 -9.25 -8.32
C ASP A 259 13.76 -9.39 -7.25
N VAL A 260 13.45 -10.63 -6.81
CA VAL A 260 12.47 -10.91 -5.75
C VAL A 260 12.87 -10.23 -4.44
N GLU A 261 14.15 -10.31 -4.08
CA GLU A 261 14.72 -9.66 -2.89
C GLU A 261 14.58 -8.13 -2.95
N GLU A 262 14.69 -7.51 -4.13
CA GLU A 262 14.51 -6.05 -4.28
C GLU A 262 13.07 -5.58 -4.01
N LEU A 263 12.07 -6.30 -4.53
CA LEU A 263 10.67 -6.00 -4.24
C LEU A 263 10.32 -6.30 -2.78
N GLU A 264 10.85 -7.39 -2.22
CA GLU A 264 10.67 -7.73 -0.81
C GLU A 264 11.19 -6.59 0.08
N MET A 265 12.42 -6.11 -0.15
CA MET A 265 12.96 -4.95 0.58
C MET A 265 12.08 -3.69 0.47
N LEU A 266 11.52 -3.42 -0.71
CA LEU A 266 10.59 -2.30 -0.92
C LEU A 266 9.32 -2.48 -0.08
N LEU A 267 8.69 -3.66 -0.15
CA LEU A 267 7.47 -3.96 0.58
C LEU A 267 7.71 -3.97 2.10
N GLU A 268 8.82 -4.54 2.57
CA GLU A 268 9.23 -4.53 3.98
C GLU A 268 9.39 -3.11 4.51
N ALA A 269 9.99 -2.20 3.75
CA ALA A 269 10.13 -0.81 4.17
C ALA A 269 8.77 -0.15 4.45
N TYR A 270 7.78 -0.36 3.56
CA TYR A 270 6.43 0.14 3.77
C TYR A 270 5.66 -0.62 4.86
N PHE A 271 5.93 -1.92 5.03
CA PHE A 271 5.39 -2.72 6.12
C PHE A 271 5.85 -2.18 7.49
N VAL A 272 7.15 -1.92 7.65
CA VAL A 272 7.69 -1.30 8.88
C VAL A 272 7.09 0.09 9.12
N GLN A 273 6.86 0.89 8.07
CA GLN A 273 6.22 2.19 8.21
C GLN A 273 4.76 2.09 8.67
N ILE A 274 3.98 1.15 8.12
CA ILE A 274 2.59 0.97 8.53
C ILE A 274 2.50 0.39 9.95
N GLU A 275 3.42 -0.50 10.34
CA GLU A 275 3.54 -1.00 11.71
C GLU A 275 3.90 0.12 12.69
N SER A 276 4.81 1.03 12.32
CA SER A 276 5.11 2.21 13.12
C SER A 276 3.86 3.06 13.35
N THR A 277 3.05 3.25 12.30
CA THR A 277 1.77 3.98 12.39
C THR A 277 0.77 3.25 13.30
N MET A 278 0.70 1.91 13.21
CA MET A 278 -0.14 1.09 14.09
C MET A 278 0.28 1.18 15.56
N ASN A 279 1.58 1.19 15.83
CA ASN A 279 2.13 1.30 17.18
C ASN A 279 1.77 2.65 17.81
N LYS A 280 1.88 3.75 17.05
CA LYS A 280 1.42 5.08 17.49
C LYS A 280 -0.06 5.07 17.90
N LEU A 281 -0.93 4.49 17.07
CA LEU A 281 -2.36 4.36 17.38
C LEU A 281 -2.63 3.49 18.61
N THR A 282 -1.85 2.42 18.81
CA THR A 282 -1.96 1.55 19.99
C THR A 282 -1.59 2.32 21.26
N THR A 283 -0.48 3.06 21.26
CA THR A 283 -0.08 3.89 22.39
C THR A 283 -1.11 4.99 22.68
N LEU A 284 -1.64 5.66 21.65
CA LEU A 284 -2.69 6.66 21.84
C LEU A 284 -3.97 6.06 22.43
N ARG A 285 -4.31 4.84 22.02
CA ARG A 285 -5.47 4.10 22.54
C ARG A 285 -5.31 3.78 24.01
N GLU A 286 -4.18 3.21 24.39
CA GLU A 286 -3.87 2.90 25.79
C GLU A 286 -3.99 4.17 26.64
N TYR A 287 -3.45 5.31 26.17
CA TYR A 287 -3.54 6.58 26.89
C TYR A 287 -4.99 7.10 27.05
N ILE A 288 -5.83 6.95 26.02
CA ILE A 288 -7.26 7.29 26.10
C ILE A 288 -7.97 6.39 27.11
N ASP A 289 -7.73 5.08 27.03
CA ASP A 289 -8.38 4.08 27.89
C ASP A 289 -7.95 4.27 29.37
N ASP A 290 -6.66 4.51 29.63
CA ASP A 290 -6.13 4.83 30.97
C ASP A 290 -6.75 6.11 31.55
N THR A 291 -6.92 7.13 30.72
CA THR A 291 -7.56 8.39 31.14
C THR A 291 -9.04 8.18 31.47
N GLU A 292 -9.74 7.37 30.67
CA GLU A 292 -11.14 7.01 30.90
C GLU A 292 -11.31 6.26 32.23
N ASP A 293 -10.44 5.28 32.50
CA ASP A 293 -10.42 4.53 33.75
C ASP A 293 -10.13 5.43 34.96
N TYR A 294 -9.17 6.34 34.85
CA TYR A 294 -8.90 7.34 35.88
C TYR A 294 -10.13 8.20 36.20
N ILE A 295 -10.83 8.69 35.16
CA ILE A 295 -12.03 9.51 35.33
C ILE A 295 -13.17 8.71 35.96
N ASN A 296 -13.35 7.45 35.56
CA ASN A 296 -14.35 6.56 36.15
C ASN A 296 -14.10 6.38 37.66
N ILE A 297 -12.84 6.18 38.07
CA ILE A 297 -12.46 6.11 39.48
C ILE A 297 -12.78 7.42 40.22
N GLN A 298 -12.49 8.59 39.64
CA GLN A 298 -12.79 9.89 40.26
C GLN A 298 -14.30 10.11 40.44
N LEU A 299 -15.10 9.77 39.43
CA LEU A 299 -16.56 9.88 39.50
C LEU A 299 -17.16 8.97 40.57
N ASP A 300 -16.66 7.75 40.69
CA ASP A 300 -17.10 6.81 41.72
C ASP A 300 -16.72 7.30 43.13
N ASN A 301 -15.53 7.89 43.30
CA ASN A 301 -15.13 8.48 44.58
C ASN A 301 -16.05 9.64 44.99
N HIS A 302 -16.35 10.57 44.06
CA HIS A 302 -17.29 11.65 44.32
C HIS A 302 -18.71 11.14 44.66
N ARG A 303 -19.17 10.12 43.95
CA ARG A 303 -20.45 9.47 44.23
C ARG A 303 -20.46 8.85 45.63
N ASN A 304 -19.39 8.17 46.03
CA ASN A 304 -19.26 7.58 47.35
C ASN A 304 -19.23 8.63 48.46
N GLN A 305 -18.55 9.76 48.26
CA GLN A 305 -18.56 10.89 49.20
C GLN A 305 -19.97 11.47 49.38
N LEU A 306 -20.71 11.64 48.27
CA LEU A 306 -22.09 12.11 48.33
C LEU A 306 -23.00 11.14 49.09
N ILE A 307 -22.88 9.83 48.84
CA ILE A 307 -23.63 8.80 49.57
C ILE A 307 -23.29 8.85 51.05
N GLN A 308 -22.01 8.90 51.42
CA GLN A 308 -21.58 9.02 52.80
C GLN A 308 -22.19 10.25 53.45
N CYS A 309 -22.04 11.45 52.85
CA CYS A 309 -22.67 12.66 53.36
C CYS A 309 -24.17 12.44 53.59
N THR A 310 -24.93 11.95 52.60
CA THR A 310 -26.38 11.72 52.79
C THR A 310 -26.70 10.76 53.93
N GLN A 311 -25.90 9.71 54.15
CA GLN A 311 -26.04 8.81 55.30
C GLN A 311 -25.72 9.48 56.64
N TRP A 312 -24.71 10.35 56.70
CA TRP A 312 -24.36 11.11 57.91
C TRP A 312 -25.42 12.16 58.27
N TRP A 313 -26.12 12.73 57.29
CA TRP A 313 -27.14 13.76 57.52
C TRP A 313 -28.53 13.20 57.88
N LEU A 314 -28.86 11.97 57.45
CA LEU A 314 -30.14 11.31 57.76
C LEU A 314 -30.49 11.17 59.27
N PRO A 315 -29.56 10.85 60.20
CA PRO A 315 -29.88 10.77 61.63
C PRO A 315 -29.99 12.12 62.36
N TYR A 316 -29.63 13.24 61.72
CA TYR A 316 -29.71 14.59 62.31
C TYR A 316 -30.99 15.36 61.92
N SER A 317 -31.88 14.74 61.13
CA SER A 317 -33.11 15.34 60.60
C SER A 317 -34.42 14.73 61.16
N ALA A 318 -34.35 13.98 62.27
CA ALA A 318 -35.51 13.47 63.01
C ALA A 318 -35.53 14.06 64.44
#